data_AF-A0A4Y8A9N5-F1
#
_entry.id   AF-A0A4Y8A9N5-F1
#
_cell.length_a   1.000
_cell.length_b   1.000
_cell.length_c   1.000
_cell.angle_alpha   90.00
_cell.angle_beta   90.00
_cell.angle_gamma   90.00
#
_symmetry.space_group_name_H-M   'P 1'
#
loop_
_entity.id
_entity.type
_entity.pdbx_description
1 polymer ?
#
loop_
_entity_poly.entity_id
_entity_poly.type
_entity_poly.pdbx_seq_one_letter_code
_entity_poly.pdbx_strand_id
1 'polypeptide(L)' 'MTKMEHALRYLIAVEKKNKGFFKEHNLKIADCVDLTNNGNTVNVAIINKSLPASIKDDIKAMFWL' A
#
# COMPACT_ATOMS: atom_id res chain seq x y z
N MET A 1 16.80 -9.83 -1.49
CA MET A 1 15.45 -9.23 -1.51
C MET A 1 15.53 -7.90 -0.78
N THR A 2 15.32 -6.79 -1.50
CA THR A 2 15.41 -5.44 -0.93
C THR A 2 14.16 -5.12 -0.11
N LYS A 3 14.26 -4.17 0.83
CA LYS A 3 13.12 -3.71 1.63
C LYS A 3 11.99 -3.16 0.75
N MET A 4 12.33 -2.57 -0.38
CA MET A 4 11.39 -2.03 -1.36
C MET A 4 10.60 -3.12 -2.07
N GLU A 5 11.27 -4.20 -2.50
CA GLU A 5 10.57 -5.38 -3.05
C GLU A 5 9.62 -6.03 -2.05
N HIS A 6 10.02 -6.06 -0.77
CA HIS A 6 9.17 -6.60 0.28
C HIS A 6 7.93 -5.72 0.48
N ALA A 7 8.09 -4.39 0.52
CA ALA A 7 6.99 -3.44 0.61
C ALA A 7 6.02 -3.56 -0.58
N LEU A 8 6.55 -3.64 -1.80
CA LEU A 8 5.75 -3.83 -3.01
C LEU A 8 4.93 -5.12 -2.96
N ARG A 9 5.53 -6.23 -2.51
CA ARG A 9 4.79 -7.51 -2.37
C ARG A 9 3.64 -7.40 -1.39
N TYR A 10 3.81 -6.70 -0.27
CA TYR A 10 2.73 -6.48 0.69
C TYR A 10 1.61 -5.63 0.12
N LEU A 11 1.95 -4.54 -0.58
CA LEU A 11 0.95 -3.70 -1.24
C LEU A 11 0.15 -4.51 -2.27
N ILE A 12 0.81 -5.35 -3.07
CA ILE A 12 0.14 -6.25 -4.01
C ILE A 12 -0.78 -7.24 -3.27
N ALA A 13 -0.38 -7.73 -2.09
CA ALA A 13 -1.23 -8.61 -1.29
C ALA A 13 -2.50 -7.89 -0.78
N VAL A 14 -2.36 -6.63 -0.32
CA VAL A 14 -3.49 -5.78 0.08
C VAL A 14 -4.41 -5.48 -1.09
N GLU A 15 -3.86 -5.19 -2.28
CA GLU A 15 -4.63 -5.01 -3.51
C GLU A 15 -5.41 -6.27 -3.87
N LYS A 16 -4.77 -7.45 -3.79
CA LYS A 16 -5.43 -8.74 -4.06
C LYS A 16 -6.56 -9.03 -3.07
N LYS A 17 -6.34 -8.77 -1.78
CA LYS A 17 -7.36 -8.93 -0.72
C LYS A 17 -8.58 -8.03 -0.98
N ASN A 18 -8.34 -6.83 -1.50
CA ASN A 18 -9.38 -5.82 -1.77
C ASN A 18 -9.67 -5.65 -3.27
N LYS A 19 -9.42 -6.69 -4.09
CA LYS A 19 -9.46 -6.59 -5.56
C LYS A 19 -10.80 -6.08 -6.09
N GLY A 20 -11.90 -6.40 -5.42
CA GLY A 20 -13.23 -5.90 -5.77
C GLY A 20 -13.30 -4.37 -5.78
N PHE A 21 -12.85 -3.74 -4.68
CA PHE A 21 -12.80 -2.29 -4.55
C PHE A 21 -11.89 -1.65 -5.60
N PHE A 22 -10.66 -2.12 -5.73
CA PHE A 22 -9.70 -1.58 -6.69
C PHE A 22 -10.19 -1.71 -8.13
N LYS A 23 -10.84 -2.82 -8.48
CA LYS A 23 -11.41 -3.03 -9.81
C LYS A 23 -12.64 -2.15 -10.07
N GLU A 24 -13.54 -2.03 -9.11
CA GLU A 24 -14.76 -1.22 -9.22
C GLU A 24 -14.45 0.27 -9.38
N HIS A 25 -13.46 0.76 -8.64
CA HIS A 25 -13.04 2.16 -8.68
C HIS A 25 -11.96 2.46 -9.74
N ASN A 26 -11.52 1.46 -10.53
CA ASN A 26 -10.41 1.57 -11.49
C ASN A 26 -9.13 2.15 -10.85
N LEU A 27 -8.85 1.76 -9.60
CA LEU A 27 -7.69 2.19 -8.84
C LEU A 27 -6.67 1.06 -8.76
N LYS A 28 -5.39 1.40 -8.62
CA LYS A 28 -4.35 0.47 -8.17
C LYS A 28 -3.80 0.94 -6.85
N ILE A 29 -3.27 0.01 -6.06
CA ILE A 29 -2.67 0.37 -4.77
C ILE A 29 -1.45 1.28 -4.95
N ALA A 30 -0.71 1.12 -6.06
CA ALA A 30 0.42 1.95 -6.42
C ALA A 30 0.02 3.43 -6.66
N ASP A 31 -1.20 3.69 -7.12
CA ASP A 31 -1.73 5.06 -7.27
C ASP A 31 -2.24 5.64 -5.94
N CYS A 32 -2.35 4.80 -4.91
CA CYS A 32 -2.91 5.18 -3.62
C CYS A 32 -1.87 5.40 -2.52
N VAL A 33 -0.63 4.95 -2.75
CA VAL A 33 0.46 5.03 -1.79
C VAL A 33 1.71 5.62 -2.44
N ASP A 34 2.41 6.45 -1.70
CA ASP A 34 3.76 6.91 -2.02
C ASP A 34 4.78 6.04 -1.28
N LEU A 35 5.75 5.53 -2.04
CA LEU A 35 6.82 4.67 -1.54
C LEU A 35 8.13 5.46 -1.55
N THR A 36 8.57 5.90 -0.37
CA THR A 36 9.84 6.62 -0.23
C THR A 36 10.90 5.69 0.35
N ASN A 37 12.05 5.57 -0.32
CA ASN A 37 13.19 4.80 0.20
C ASN A 37 14.21 5.74 0.85
N ASN A 38 14.32 5.71 2.18
CA ASN A 38 15.30 6.48 2.95
C ASN A 38 16.56 5.65 3.27
N GLY A 39 17.05 4.88 2.29
CA GLY A 39 18.25 4.04 2.38
C GLY A 39 18.03 2.78 3.22
N ASN A 40 17.86 2.93 4.53
CA ASN A 40 17.65 1.82 5.46
C ASN A 40 16.16 1.53 5.73
N THR A 41 15.24 2.40 5.34
CA THR A 41 13.82 2.26 5.66
C THR A 41 12.98 2.57 4.43
N VAL A 42 11.92 1.79 4.21
CA VAL A 42 10.91 2.09 3.20
C VAL A 42 9.72 2.67 3.91
N ASN A 43 9.39 3.90 3.55
CA ASN A 43 8.24 4.62 4.06
C ASN A 43 7.08 4.45 3.10
N VAL A 44 5.89 4.17 3.63
CA VAL A 44 4.67 3.98 2.85
C VAL A 44 3.65 5.00 3.31
N ALA A 45 3.49 6.07 2.53
CA ALA A 45 2.52 7.12 2.84
C ALA A 45 1.26 6.91 2.02
N ILE A 46 0.09 6.87 2.66
CA ILE A 46 -1.18 6.79 1.94
C ILE A 46 -1.54 8.18 1.42
N ILE A 47 -1.47 8.37 0.09
CA ILE A 47 -1.79 9.64 -0.56
C ILE A 47 -3.26 9.74 -0.97
N ASN A 48 -3.93 8.61 -1.17
CA ASN A 48 -5.34 8.59 -1.58
C ASN A 48 -6.29 8.56 -0.37
N LYS A 49 -7.03 9.66 -0.18
CA LYS A 49 -8.01 9.79 0.91
C LYS A 49 -9.27 8.96 0.70
N SER A 50 -9.58 8.56 -0.54
CA SER A 50 -10.74 7.74 -0.89
C SER A 50 -10.57 6.25 -0.54
N LEU A 51 -9.39 5.85 -0.07
CA LEU A 51 -9.20 4.49 0.42
C LEU A 51 -10.08 4.22 1.65
N PRO A 52 -10.80 3.08 1.68
CA PRO A 52 -11.56 2.64 2.84
C PRO A 52 -10.67 2.53 4.08
N ALA A 53 -11.25 2.76 5.26
CA ALA A 53 -10.52 2.67 6.53
C ALA A 53 -9.84 1.30 6.70
N SER A 54 -10.50 0.20 6.32
CA SER A 54 -9.93 -1.15 6.39
C SER A 54 -8.63 -1.31 5.58
N ILE A 55 -8.56 -0.72 4.38
CA ILE A 55 -7.34 -0.79 3.55
C ILE A 55 -6.23 0.06 4.16
N LYS A 56 -6.57 1.24 4.68
CA LYS A 56 -5.62 2.11 5.39
C LYS A 56 -5.04 1.42 6.62
N ASP A 57 -5.87 0.68 7.35
CA ASP A 57 -5.46 -0.07 8.54
C ASP A 57 -4.54 -1.25 8.19
N ASP A 58 -4.88 -2.05 7.16
CA ASP A 58 -4.01 -3.11 6.64
C ASP A 58 -2.62 -2.57 6.24
N ILE A 59 -2.56 -1.41 5.58
CA ILE A 59 -1.28 -0.77 5.20
C ILE A 59 -0.53 -0.30 6.45
N LYS A 60 -1.18 0.39 7.39
CA LYS A 60 -0.55 0.88 8.62
C LYS A 60 -0.06 -0.25 9.54
N ALA A 61 -0.77 -1.36 9.61
CA ALA A 61 -0.39 -2.52 10.41
C ALA A 61 0.90 -3.18 9.90
N MET A 62 1.11 -3.15 8.58
CA MET A 62 2.27 -3.76 7.92
C MET A 62 3.51 -2.86 7.93
N PHE A 63 3.29 -1.55 7.79
CA PHE A 63 4.34 -0.54 7.78
C PHE A 63 4.15 0.33 9.02
N TRP A 64 4.64 -0.16 10.18
CA TRP A 64 4.74 0.64 11.40
C TRP A 64 5.41 1.98 11.08
N LEU A 65 4.59 3.02 11.00
CA LEU A 65 4.97 4.43 10.93
C LEU A 65 5.26 4.96 12.34
#